data_AF-A0A382IVE8-F1
#
_entry.id   AF-A0A382IVE8-F1
#
_cell.length_a   1.000
_cell.length_b   1.000
_cell.length_c   1.000
_cell.angle_alpha   90.00
_cell.angle_beta   90.00
_cell.angle_gamma   90.00
#
_symmetry.space_group_name_H-M   'P 1'
#
loop_
_entity.id
_entity.type
_entity.pdbx_description
1 polymer ?
#
loop_
_entity_poly.entity_id
_entity_poly.type
_entity_poly.pdbx_seq_one_letter_code
_entity_poly.pdbx_strand_id
1 'polypeptide(L)'
;VTGKITDGVDMEYRCFSATDEARSTNARNARWHNFELLRRESTETMVERIHHSLPKAAQIVRIHVAGDFFNQKYFDAWRIVASYNPDILFYAYTKSLNYWAKRIDRIPANLNLTASVGGRHDSLIDELNLKYAKVVYHPSEAAKLGLEIDHDDSHAMYGTKPFALLLHGTQPANSLAAAAKKRMVAENIKFSYSRKGA
;
A
#
# COMPACT_ATOMS: atom_id res chain seq x y z
N VAL A 1 -12.60 18.05 -0.53
CA VAL A 1 -12.11 17.42 0.72
C VAL A 1 -11.12 18.35 1.41
N THR A 2 -11.26 18.59 2.71
CA THR A 2 -10.56 19.64 3.48
C THR A 2 -9.06 19.42 3.63
N GLY A 3 -8.57 18.19 3.42
CA GLY A 3 -7.17 17.82 3.58
C GLY A 3 -6.70 17.77 5.03
N LYS A 4 -7.57 18.04 6.01
CA LYS A 4 -7.23 17.88 7.43
C LYS A 4 -7.21 16.40 7.78
N ILE A 5 -6.16 15.96 8.47
CA ILE A 5 -6.12 14.61 9.06
C ILE A 5 -7.00 14.63 10.31
N THR A 6 -7.87 13.64 10.41
CA THR A 6 -8.60 13.33 11.63
C THR A 6 -8.23 11.91 12.02
N ASP A 7 -7.67 11.74 13.21
CA ASP A 7 -7.37 10.42 13.74
C ASP A 7 -8.66 9.79 14.27
N GLY A 8 -8.94 8.54 13.87
CA GLY A 8 -10.05 7.77 14.41
C GLY A 8 -9.76 7.27 15.83
N VAL A 9 -10.82 6.93 16.57
CA VAL A 9 -10.69 6.42 17.95
C VAL A 9 -9.89 5.11 18.03
N ASP A 10 -10.02 4.25 17.02
CA ASP A 10 -9.34 2.96 16.92
C ASP A 10 -8.02 3.02 16.13
N MET A 11 -7.55 4.22 15.78
CA MET A 11 -6.33 4.36 14.99
C MET A 11 -5.10 4.09 15.87
N GLU A 12 -4.34 3.05 15.52
CA GLU A 12 -3.09 2.71 16.20
C GLU A 12 -1.92 3.60 15.79
N TYR A 13 -1.79 3.86 14.48
CA TYR A 13 -0.76 4.71 13.89
C TYR A 13 -1.26 5.40 12.63
N ARG A 14 -0.66 6.55 12.31
CA ARG A 14 -0.99 7.32 11.10
C ARG A 14 -0.32 6.72 9.87
N CYS A 15 -1.10 6.59 8.81
CA CYS A 15 -0.61 6.31 7.46
C CYS A 15 0.24 7.49 6.94
N PHE A 16 1.41 7.19 6.37
CA PHE A 16 2.27 8.22 5.79
C PHE A 16 1.56 8.98 4.65
N SER A 17 0.74 8.27 3.87
CA SER A 17 0.09 8.83 2.68
C SER A 17 -1.03 9.81 3.06
N ALA A 18 -1.74 9.54 4.17
CA ALA A 18 -2.69 10.49 4.75
C ALA A 18 -1.99 11.78 5.23
N THR A 19 -0.80 11.64 5.82
CA THR A 19 0.05 12.78 6.19
C THR A 19 0.51 13.56 4.97
N ASP A 20 0.85 12.87 3.89
CA ASP A 20 1.30 13.50 2.65
C ASP A 20 0.19 14.32 1.97
N GLU A 21 -1.04 13.81 1.89
CA GLU A 21 -2.18 14.56 1.34
C GLU A 21 -2.56 15.79 2.15
N ALA A 22 -2.39 15.71 3.47
CA ALA A 22 -2.65 16.85 4.33
C ALA A 22 -1.63 17.97 4.17
N ARG A 23 -0.37 17.59 3.88
CA ARG A 23 0.72 18.55 3.66
C ARG A 23 0.77 19.08 2.23
N SER A 24 0.42 18.25 1.23
CA SER A 24 0.54 18.58 -0.19
C SER A 24 -0.83 18.63 -0.86
N THR A 25 -1.33 19.85 -1.06
CA THR A 25 -2.56 20.09 -1.83
C THR A 25 -2.45 19.56 -3.25
N ASN A 26 -1.26 19.63 -3.88
CA ASN A 26 -1.05 19.09 -5.22
C ASN A 26 -1.19 17.57 -5.27
N ALA A 27 -0.59 16.85 -4.30
CA ALA A 27 -0.72 15.41 -4.22
C ALA A 27 -2.18 15.00 -3.98
N ARG A 28 -2.87 15.68 -3.07
CA ARG A 28 -4.29 15.48 -2.80
C ARG A 28 -5.15 15.71 -4.04
N ASN A 29 -4.99 16.85 -4.72
CA ASN A 29 -5.78 17.17 -5.90
C ASN A 29 -5.58 16.15 -7.02
N ALA A 30 -4.33 15.73 -7.28
CA ALA A 30 -4.03 14.71 -8.29
C ALA A 30 -4.67 13.35 -7.96
N ARG A 31 -4.58 12.91 -6.70
CA ARG A 31 -5.17 11.63 -6.26
C ARG A 31 -6.70 11.65 -6.34
N TRP A 32 -7.32 12.72 -5.86
CA TRP A 32 -8.77 12.88 -5.92
C TRP A 32 -9.29 13.02 -7.35
N HIS A 33 -8.57 13.73 -8.22
CA HIS A 33 -8.89 13.81 -9.64
C HIS A 33 -8.92 12.40 -10.27
N ASN A 34 -7.88 11.60 -10.07
CA ASN A 34 -7.81 10.23 -10.60
C ASN A 34 -8.92 9.34 -10.03
N PHE A 35 -9.24 9.48 -8.74
CA PHE A 35 -10.35 8.75 -8.11
C PHE A 35 -11.70 9.14 -8.73
N GLU A 36 -11.99 10.42 -8.88
CA GLU A 36 -13.24 10.92 -9.47
C GLU A 36 -13.40 10.50 -10.93
N LEU A 37 -12.30 10.48 -11.70
CA LEU A 37 -12.30 10.00 -13.09
C LEU A 37 -12.72 8.54 -13.20
N LEU A 38 -12.40 7.71 -12.21
CA LEU A 38 -12.59 6.26 -12.32
C LEU A 38 -13.83 5.78 -11.56
N ARG A 39 -14.18 6.36 -10.41
CA ARG A 39 -15.14 5.74 -9.47
C ARG A 39 -16.56 5.50 -10.00
N ARG A 40 -16.94 6.15 -11.10
CA ARG A 40 -18.25 6.02 -11.77
C ARG A 40 -18.20 5.25 -13.09
N GLU A 41 -17.01 4.83 -13.50
CA GLU A 41 -16.79 4.19 -14.79
C GLU A 41 -17.08 2.68 -14.75
N SER A 42 -17.22 2.07 -15.93
CA SER A 42 -17.19 0.62 -16.09
C SER A 42 -15.78 0.08 -15.94
N THR A 43 -15.65 -1.25 -15.76
CA THR A 43 -14.34 -1.90 -15.71
C THR A 43 -13.55 -1.64 -16.99
N GLU A 44 -14.20 -1.71 -18.15
CA GLU A 44 -13.60 -1.55 -19.47
C GLU A 44 -13.03 -0.14 -19.66
N THR A 45 -13.80 0.89 -19.30
CA THR A 45 -13.32 2.28 -19.36
C THR A 45 -12.18 2.53 -18.37
N MET A 46 -12.22 1.92 -17.18
CA MET A 46 -11.10 2.00 -16.24
C MET A 46 -9.83 1.35 -16.84
N VAL A 47 -9.95 0.17 -17.46
CA VAL A 47 -8.83 -0.52 -18.12
C VAL A 47 -8.20 0.37 -19.18
N GLU A 48 -9.00 0.92 -20.09
CA GLU A 48 -8.51 1.78 -21.16
C GLU A 48 -7.74 2.99 -20.60
N ARG A 49 -8.35 3.73 -19.66
CA ARG A 49 -7.74 4.92 -19.07
C ARG A 49 -6.45 4.60 -18.33
N ILE A 50 -6.42 3.53 -17.53
CA ILE A 50 -5.23 3.13 -16.77
C ILE A 50 -4.13 2.70 -17.74
N HIS A 51 -4.46 1.86 -18.72
CA HIS A 51 -3.49 1.36 -19.70
C HIS A 51 -2.84 2.49 -20.50
N HIS A 52 -3.62 3.44 -21.01
CA HIS A 52 -3.10 4.62 -21.71
C HIS A 52 -2.28 5.56 -20.81
N SER A 53 -2.45 5.48 -19.49
CA SER A 53 -1.71 6.30 -18.53
C SER A 53 -0.40 5.66 -18.05
N LEU A 54 -0.10 4.42 -18.48
CA LEU A 54 1.14 3.76 -18.10
C LEU A 54 2.36 4.49 -18.70
N PRO A 55 3.45 4.70 -17.93
CA PRO A 55 4.68 5.23 -18.50
C PRO A 55 5.24 4.28 -19.56
N LYS A 56 5.59 4.82 -20.74
CA LYS A 56 5.98 4.01 -21.92
C LYS A 56 7.16 3.05 -21.69
N ALA A 57 8.07 3.38 -20.78
CA ALA A 57 9.26 2.58 -20.47
C ALA A 57 9.19 1.94 -19.07
N ALA A 58 8.00 1.85 -18.47
CA ALA A 58 7.85 1.22 -17.17
C ALA A 58 8.17 -0.27 -17.25
N GLN A 59 9.10 -0.72 -16.41
CA GLN A 59 9.38 -2.15 -16.18
C GLN A 59 8.70 -2.64 -14.90
N ILE A 60 8.50 -1.72 -13.94
CA ILE A 60 7.89 -2.01 -12.65
C ILE A 60 6.90 -0.89 -12.33
N VAL A 61 5.70 -1.26 -11.90
CA VAL A 61 4.64 -0.32 -11.49
C VAL A 61 4.12 -0.71 -10.11
N ARG A 62 4.36 0.17 -9.14
CA ARG A 62 3.65 0.12 -7.86
C ARG A 62 2.24 0.65 -8.05
N ILE A 63 1.25 -0.22 -7.89
CA ILE A 63 -0.15 0.16 -7.84
C ILE A 63 -0.40 0.80 -6.47
N HIS A 64 -0.84 2.05 -6.49
CA HIS A 64 -1.19 2.87 -5.32
C HIS A 64 0.01 3.18 -4.38
N VAL A 65 0.47 4.43 -4.44
CA VAL A 65 1.22 5.04 -3.32
C VAL A 65 0.24 5.54 -2.23
N ALA A 66 -1.03 5.71 -2.60
CA ALA A 66 -2.09 6.24 -1.77
C ALA A 66 -3.44 5.64 -2.16
N GLY A 67 -4.36 5.57 -1.21
CA GLY A 67 -5.65 4.93 -1.41
C GLY A 67 -5.54 3.40 -1.44
N ASP A 68 -6.57 2.77 -1.98
CA ASP A 68 -6.68 1.32 -2.14
C ASP A 68 -7.68 1.02 -3.26
N PHE A 69 -7.86 -0.24 -3.61
CA PHE A 69 -8.98 -0.66 -4.46
C PHE A 69 -10.30 -0.29 -3.80
N PHE A 70 -11.07 0.60 -4.43
CA PHE A 70 -12.31 1.14 -3.85
C PHE A 70 -13.56 0.32 -4.20
N ASN A 71 -13.53 -0.49 -5.27
CA ASN A 71 -14.60 -1.43 -5.62
C ASN A 71 -14.05 -2.60 -6.47
N GLN A 72 -14.89 -3.63 -6.68
CA GLN A 72 -14.50 -4.80 -7.48
C GLN A 72 -14.13 -4.44 -8.93
N LYS A 73 -14.85 -3.50 -9.55
CA LYS A 73 -14.60 -3.09 -10.95
C LYS A 73 -13.19 -2.54 -11.11
N TYR A 74 -12.74 -1.73 -10.15
CA TYR A 74 -11.40 -1.14 -10.16
C TYR A 74 -10.30 -2.16 -9.87
N PHE A 75 -10.55 -3.12 -8.97
CA PHE A 75 -9.64 -4.26 -8.79
C PHE A 75 -9.51 -5.07 -10.08
N ASP A 76 -10.63 -5.41 -10.70
CA ASP A 76 -10.67 -6.17 -11.96
C ASP A 76 -9.98 -5.41 -13.09
N ALA A 77 -10.09 -4.07 -13.13
CA ALA A 77 -9.43 -3.24 -14.12
C ALA A 77 -7.90 -3.34 -14.02
N TRP A 78 -7.32 -3.19 -12.83
CA TRP A 78 -5.86 -3.35 -12.65
C TRP A 78 -5.38 -4.76 -12.97
N ARG A 79 -6.17 -5.78 -12.60
CA ARG A 79 -5.89 -7.18 -12.96
C ARG A 79 -5.82 -7.36 -14.48
N ILE A 80 -6.77 -6.79 -15.23
CA ILE A 80 -6.79 -6.84 -16.71
C ILE A 80 -5.61 -6.06 -17.30
N VAL A 81 -5.32 -4.86 -16.79
CA VAL A 81 -4.17 -4.05 -17.22
C VAL A 81 -2.87 -4.84 -17.03
N ALA A 82 -2.69 -5.51 -15.89
CA ALA A 82 -1.52 -6.36 -15.67
C ALA A 82 -1.46 -7.51 -16.70
N SER A 83 -2.58 -8.17 -16.99
CA SER A 83 -2.65 -9.21 -18.03
C SER A 83 -2.28 -8.70 -19.43
N TYR A 84 -2.63 -7.46 -19.78
CA TYR A 84 -2.30 -6.86 -21.08
C TYR A 84 -0.84 -6.41 -21.19
N ASN A 85 -0.10 -6.36 -20.08
CA ASN A 85 1.27 -5.86 -20.04
C ASN A 85 2.18 -6.88 -19.34
N PRO A 86 2.33 -8.09 -19.90
CA PRO A 86 3.02 -9.20 -19.23
C PRO A 86 4.50 -8.91 -18.90
N ASP A 87 5.14 -8.00 -19.64
CA ASP A 87 6.55 -7.61 -19.44
C ASP A 87 6.76 -6.59 -18.31
N ILE A 88 5.68 -6.03 -17.76
CA ILE A 88 5.72 -5.09 -16.64
C ILE A 88 5.38 -5.84 -15.35
N LEU A 89 6.25 -5.72 -14.34
CA LEU A 89 5.94 -6.17 -12.99
C LEU A 89 5.04 -5.16 -12.28
N PHE A 90 3.84 -5.58 -11.93
CA PHE A 90 2.95 -4.82 -11.07
C PHE A 90 3.03 -5.35 -9.64
N TYR A 91 3.01 -4.45 -8.66
CA TYR A 91 2.86 -4.85 -7.27
C TYR A 91 1.98 -3.88 -6.47
N ALA A 92 1.28 -4.37 -5.47
CA ALA A 92 0.38 -3.56 -4.65
C ALA A 92 0.35 -4.03 -3.19
N TYR A 93 0.10 -3.07 -2.30
CA TYR A 93 -0.32 -3.34 -0.92
C TYR A 93 -1.82 -3.04 -0.81
N THR A 94 -2.60 -3.94 -0.21
CA THR A 94 -4.06 -3.72 -0.10
C THR A 94 -4.66 -4.23 1.21
N LYS A 95 -5.61 -3.46 1.76
CA LYS A 95 -6.55 -3.83 2.82
C LYS A 95 -7.93 -4.24 2.28
N SER A 96 -8.18 -4.01 0.99
CA SER A 96 -9.40 -4.39 0.28
C SER A 96 -9.40 -5.88 -0.13
N LEU A 97 -9.12 -6.75 0.84
CA LEU A 97 -8.93 -8.19 0.63
C LEU A 97 -10.19 -8.90 0.11
N ASN A 98 -11.37 -8.35 0.39
CA ASN A 98 -12.64 -8.85 -0.14
C ASN A 98 -12.74 -8.81 -1.68
N TYR A 99 -12.02 -7.90 -2.35
CA TYR A 99 -11.98 -7.87 -3.82
C TYR A 99 -10.96 -8.84 -4.40
N TRP A 100 -9.83 -9.00 -3.71
CA TRP A 100 -8.82 -10.00 -4.05
C TRP A 100 -9.37 -11.42 -3.88
N ALA A 101 -10.02 -11.73 -2.77
CA ALA A 101 -10.62 -13.04 -2.50
C ALA A 101 -11.53 -13.54 -3.64
N LYS A 102 -12.32 -12.64 -4.25
CA LYS A 102 -13.21 -12.96 -5.38
C LYS A 102 -12.48 -13.29 -6.70
N ARG A 103 -11.16 -13.10 -6.75
CA ARG A 103 -10.30 -13.25 -7.92
C ARG A 103 -9.03 -14.02 -7.62
N ILE A 104 -8.97 -14.74 -6.51
CA ILE A 104 -7.75 -15.41 -6.02
C ILE A 104 -7.12 -16.32 -7.09
N ASP A 105 -7.95 -17.08 -7.83
CA ASP A 105 -7.51 -17.98 -8.90
C ASP A 105 -7.27 -17.30 -10.26
N ARG A 106 -7.34 -15.97 -10.30
CA ARG A 106 -7.31 -15.18 -11.54
C ARG A 106 -6.31 -14.03 -11.51
N ILE A 107 -5.39 -14.03 -10.55
CA ILE A 107 -4.31 -13.05 -10.44
C ILE A 107 -3.22 -13.38 -11.47
N PRO A 108 -2.87 -12.44 -12.37
CA PRO A 108 -1.79 -12.64 -13.33
C PRO A 108 -0.44 -12.83 -12.64
N ALA A 109 0.45 -13.62 -13.24
CA ALA A 109 1.77 -13.91 -12.68
C ALA A 109 2.64 -12.65 -12.48
N ASN A 110 2.42 -11.60 -13.28
CA ASN A 110 3.11 -10.32 -13.18
C ASN A 110 2.43 -9.32 -12.23
N LEU A 111 1.42 -9.73 -11.45
CA LEU A 111 0.76 -8.91 -10.44
C LEU A 111 1.00 -9.47 -9.03
N ASN A 112 1.98 -8.89 -8.33
CA ASN A 112 2.34 -9.31 -6.98
C ASN A 112 1.55 -8.54 -5.92
N LEU A 113 0.58 -9.19 -5.28
CA LEU A 113 -0.27 -8.59 -4.25
C LEU A 113 0.27 -8.91 -2.85
N THR A 114 0.26 -7.90 -1.99
CA THR A 114 0.62 -8.02 -0.57
C THR A 114 -0.54 -7.56 0.28
N ALA A 115 -1.09 -8.44 1.12
CA ALA A 115 -2.12 -8.07 2.08
C ALA A 115 -1.51 -7.16 3.14
N SER A 116 -2.11 -6.00 3.40
CA SER A 116 -1.62 -5.07 4.41
C SER A 116 -2.43 -5.23 5.68
N VAL A 117 -1.81 -5.76 6.73
CA VAL A 117 -2.46 -5.99 8.03
C VAL A 117 -2.97 -4.67 8.64
N GLY A 118 -4.06 -4.76 9.41
CA GLY A 118 -4.75 -3.64 10.06
C GLY A 118 -5.98 -3.17 9.28
N GLY A 119 -6.62 -4.06 8.51
CA GLY A 119 -7.83 -3.81 7.74
C GLY A 119 -9.07 -4.50 8.32
N ARG A 120 -10.24 -4.23 7.73
CA ARG A 120 -11.52 -4.83 8.17
C ARG A 120 -11.65 -6.33 7.85
N HIS A 121 -10.83 -6.83 6.92
CA HIS A 121 -10.93 -8.17 6.37
C HIS A 121 -9.68 -9.00 6.68
N ASP A 122 -8.96 -8.69 7.75
CA ASP A 122 -7.69 -9.35 8.09
C ASP A 122 -7.83 -10.87 8.27
N SER A 123 -9.01 -11.38 8.63
CA SER A 123 -9.26 -12.84 8.70
C SER A 123 -9.00 -13.55 7.36
N LEU A 124 -9.23 -12.86 6.23
CA LEU A 124 -8.98 -13.41 4.89
C LEU A 124 -7.48 -13.68 4.63
N ILE A 125 -6.57 -13.07 5.38
CA ILE A 125 -5.13 -13.32 5.25
C ILE A 125 -4.82 -14.77 5.61
N ASP A 126 -5.31 -15.22 6.76
CA ASP A 126 -5.09 -16.59 7.24
C ASP A 126 -5.98 -17.59 6.47
N GLU A 127 -7.26 -17.25 6.24
CA GLU A 127 -8.21 -18.12 5.54
C GLU A 127 -7.76 -18.48 4.12
N LEU A 128 -7.11 -17.54 3.41
CA LEU A 128 -6.65 -17.72 2.04
C LEU A 128 -5.14 -17.90 1.93
N ASN A 129 -4.42 -17.98 3.06
CA ASN A 129 -2.96 -18.09 3.13
C ASN A 129 -2.23 -17.03 2.27
N LEU A 130 -2.64 -15.77 2.40
CA LEU A 130 -2.12 -14.67 1.60
C LEU A 130 -0.74 -14.22 2.08
N LYS A 131 0.14 -13.85 1.14
CA LYS A 131 1.32 -13.04 1.48
C LYS A 131 0.88 -11.73 2.12
N TYR A 132 1.47 -11.37 3.25
CA TYR A 132 1.12 -10.15 3.97
C TYR A 132 2.33 -9.31 4.42
N ALA A 133 2.09 -8.03 4.64
CA ALA A 133 2.99 -7.11 5.30
C ALA A 133 2.35 -6.59 6.59
N LYS A 134 3.12 -6.62 7.68
CA LYS A 134 2.70 -6.08 8.99
C LYS A 134 3.56 -4.89 9.40
N VAL A 135 2.93 -3.78 9.78
CA VAL A 135 3.67 -2.66 10.37
C VAL A 135 4.07 -3.03 11.80
N VAL A 136 5.35 -2.87 12.10
CA VAL A 136 5.91 -3.12 13.44
C VAL A 136 6.55 -1.86 13.99
N TYR A 137 6.56 -1.72 15.31
CA TYR A 137 7.03 -0.51 15.99
C TYR A 137 8.54 -0.54 16.25
N HIS A 138 9.17 -1.71 16.14
CA HIS A 138 10.60 -1.89 16.38
C HIS A 138 11.12 -3.17 15.69
N PRO A 139 12.41 -3.23 15.25
CA PRO A 139 12.96 -4.45 14.68
C PRO A 139 12.86 -5.70 15.57
N SER A 140 12.90 -5.53 16.88
CA SER A 140 12.73 -6.66 17.82
C SER A 140 11.33 -7.28 17.77
N GLU A 141 10.31 -6.55 17.31
CA GLU A 141 8.97 -7.11 17.09
C GLU A 141 8.94 -7.98 15.83
N ALA A 142 9.55 -7.52 14.74
CA ALA A 142 9.72 -8.33 13.53
C ALA A 142 10.47 -9.64 13.83
N ALA A 143 11.56 -9.56 14.60
CA ALA A 143 12.33 -10.74 15.02
C ALA A 143 11.49 -11.75 15.82
N LYS A 144 10.64 -11.27 16.75
CA LYS A 144 9.73 -12.15 17.52
C LYS A 144 8.67 -12.81 16.64
N LEU A 145 8.23 -12.13 15.59
CA LEU A 145 7.26 -12.65 14.63
C LEU A 145 7.90 -13.51 13.53
N GLY A 146 9.24 -13.60 13.49
CA GLY A 146 9.96 -14.28 12.42
C GLY A 146 9.80 -13.60 11.05
N LEU A 147 9.56 -12.29 11.02
CA LEU A 147 9.37 -11.52 9.79
C LEU A 147 10.65 -10.76 9.43
N GLU A 148 11.08 -10.89 8.17
CA GLU A 148 12.12 -10.03 7.60
C GLU A 148 11.56 -8.61 7.43
N ILE A 149 12.41 -7.60 7.59
CA ILE A 149 12.00 -6.20 7.40
C ILE A 149 12.32 -5.79 5.97
N ASP A 150 11.29 -5.36 5.24
CA ASP A 150 11.47 -4.85 3.89
C ASP A 150 11.88 -3.37 3.93
N HIS A 151 13.00 -3.05 3.28
CA HIS A 151 13.61 -1.74 3.28
C HIS A 151 13.58 -1.05 1.91
N ASP A 152 13.19 -1.77 0.86
CA ASP A 152 13.32 -1.31 -0.53
C ASP A 152 12.19 -1.79 -1.47
N ASP A 153 11.09 -2.27 -0.90
CA ASP A 153 9.95 -2.89 -1.59
C ASP A 153 10.29 -4.22 -2.32
N SER A 154 11.50 -4.80 -2.17
CA SER A 154 11.87 -6.04 -2.85
C SER A 154 11.00 -7.23 -2.45
N HIS A 155 10.56 -7.30 -1.20
CA HIS A 155 9.68 -8.36 -0.72
C HIS A 155 8.26 -8.21 -1.31
N ALA A 156 7.81 -6.97 -1.49
CA ALA A 156 6.54 -6.70 -2.17
C ALA A 156 6.61 -7.03 -3.67
N MET A 157 7.70 -6.65 -4.34
CA MET A 157 7.91 -6.83 -5.78
C MET A 157 8.12 -8.30 -6.17
N TYR A 158 9.01 -9.00 -5.48
CA TYR A 158 9.51 -10.31 -5.90
C TYR A 158 9.28 -11.42 -4.86
N GLY A 159 9.03 -11.04 -3.60
CA GLY A 159 8.86 -12.00 -2.51
C GLY A 159 7.52 -12.73 -2.55
N THR A 160 7.51 -13.92 -1.95
CA THR A 160 6.31 -14.75 -1.71
C THR A 160 5.99 -14.92 -0.22
N LYS A 161 6.93 -14.56 0.65
CA LYS A 161 6.81 -14.71 2.11
C LYS A 161 6.24 -13.44 2.76
N PRO A 162 5.57 -13.58 3.92
CA PRO A 162 5.23 -12.43 4.74
C PRO A 162 6.45 -11.67 5.24
N PHE A 163 6.28 -10.38 5.46
CA PHE A 163 7.36 -9.49 5.93
C PHE A 163 6.84 -8.36 6.82
N ALA A 164 7.75 -7.64 7.45
CA ALA A 164 7.48 -6.50 8.31
C ALA A 164 7.85 -5.19 7.62
N LEU A 165 7.10 -4.13 7.95
CA LEU A 165 7.40 -2.76 7.60
C LEU A 165 7.64 -1.97 8.89
N LEU A 166 8.75 -1.24 8.98
CA LEU A 166 8.99 -0.41 10.15
C LEU A 166 8.07 0.81 10.14
N LEU A 167 7.48 1.11 11.30
CA LEU A 167 6.69 2.31 11.51
C LEU A 167 7.45 3.56 11.07
N HIS A 168 6.84 4.36 10.19
CA HIS A 168 7.42 5.61 9.71
C HIS A 168 6.36 6.72 9.59
N GLY A 169 6.77 7.88 9.05
CA GLY A 169 5.87 9.03 8.88
C GLY A 169 5.56 9.78 10.19
N THR A 170 4.79 10.85 10.11
CA THR A 170 4.42 11.66 11.29
C THR A 170 3.35 10.95 12.10
N GLN A 171 3.55 10.87 13.42
CA GLN A 171 2.65 10.18 14.34
C GLN A 171 2.03 11.17 15.34
N PRO A 172 0.85 10.87 15.92
CA PRO A 172 0.22 11.75 16.90
C PRO A 172 1.12 11.93 18.13
N ALA A 173 1.17 13.14 18.67
CA ALA A 173 1.91 13.39 19.92
C ALA A 173 1.37 12.49 21.04
N ASN A 174 2.25 12.06 21.94
CA ASN A 174 1.92 11.21 23.09
C ASN A 174 1.30 9.83 22.75
N SER A 175 1.39 9.38 21.49
CA SER A 175 0.99 8.02 21.08
C SER A 175 2.13 7.01 21.26
N LEU A 176 1.77 5.72 21.34
CA LEU A 176 2.74 4.61 21.28
C LEU A 176 3.59 4.68 20.01
N ALA A 177 2.99 5.06 18.88
CA ALA A 177 3.67 5.24 17.61
C ALA A 177 4.74 6.35 17.65
N ALA A 178 4.42 7.48 18.29
CA ALA A 178 5.40 8.54 18.48
C ALA A 178 6.54 8.13 19.44
N ALA A 179 6.23 7.39 20.51
CA ALA A 179 7.24 6.87 21.42
C ALA A 179 8.18 5.87 20.74
N ALA A 180 7.64 4.93 19.96
CA ALA A 180 8.43 3.97 19.19
C ALA A 180 9.36 4.65 18.18
N LYS A 181 8.89 5.67 17.47
CA LYS A 181 9.75 6.47 16.59
C LYS A 181 10.88 7.16 17.33
N LYS A 182 10.61 7.77 18.50
CA LYS A 182 11.66 8.40 19.32
C LYS A 182 12.71 7.38 19.75
N ARG A 183 12.27 6.19 20.15
CA ARG A 183 13.16 5.06 20.50
C ARG A 183 14.02 4.66 19.31
N MET A 184 13.43 4.43 18.13
CA MET A 184 14.19 4.06 16.94
C MET A 184 15.24 5.11 16.56
N VAL A 185 14.93 6.42 16.71
CA VAL A 185 15.91 7.50 16.52
C VAL A 185 17.05 7.43 17.54
N ALA A 186 16.73 7.24 18.82
CA ALA A 186 17.74 7.15 19.89
C ALA A 186 18.70 5.96 19.71
N GLU A 187 18.21 4.86 19.13
CA GLU A 187 18.99 3.66 18.84
C GLU A 187 19.66 3.69 17.44
N ASN A 188 19.60 4.81 16.72
CA ASN A 188 20.13 4.95 15.35
C ASN A 188 19.59 3.92 14.34
N ILE A 189 18.35 3.47 14.53
CA ILE A 189 17.69 2.53 13.62
C ILE A 189 17.19 3.29 12.39
N LYS A 190 17.49 2.78 11.19
CA LYS A 190 16.97 3.35 9.94
C LYS A 190 15.57 2.78 9.66
N PHE A 191 14.55 3.60 9.91
CA PHE A 191 13.13 3.23 9.70
C PHE A 191 12.43 4.07 8.62
N SER A 192 13.15 4.97 7.95
CA SER A 192 12.60 5.78 6.86
C SER A 192 13.57 5.89 5.70
N TYR A 193 12.98 6.10 4.53
CA TYR A 193 13.74 6.47 3.33
C TYR A 193 14.33 7.86 3.54
N SER A 194 15.65 7.95 3.43
CA SER A 194 16.35 9.24 3.32
C SER A 194 15.75 10.00 2.15
N ARG A 195 15.31 11.26 2.35
CA ARG A 195 14.99 12.15 1.23
C ARG A 195 16.27 12.25 0.40
N LYS A 196 16.33 11.59 -0.76
CA LYS A 196 17.23 12.08 -1.80
C LYS A 196 16.73 13.48 -2.15
N GLY A 197 17.64 14.46 -2.10
CA GLY A 197 17.33 15.85 -2.44
C GLY A 197 16.56 15.90 -3.75
N ALA A 198 15.53 16.74 -3.77
CA ALA A 198 14.77 17.07 -4.97
C ALA A 198 15.68 17.62 -6.06
#